data_AF-A0A382I9C0-F1
#
_entry.id   AF-A0A382I9C0-F1
#
_cell.length_a   1.000
_cell.length_b   1.000
_cell.length_c   1.000
_cell.angle_alpha   90.00
_cell.angle_beta   90.00
_cell.angle_gamma   90.00
#
_symmetry.space_group_name_H-M   'P 1'
#
loop_
_entity.id
_entity.type
_entity.pdbx_description
1 polymer ?
#
loop_
_entity_poly.entity_id
_entity_poly.type
_entity_poly.pdbx_seq_one_letter_code
_entity_poly.pdbx_strand_id
1 'polypeptide(L)' 'MIQDVDAALQGVGEAEVSVTWQAMKEGDLVVVEVSREACNAFDTTIPADAIIIGRADQVCIENPTHRNG' A
#
# COMPACT_ATOMS: atom_id res chain seq x y z
N MET A 1 1.00 -10.19 4.99
CA MET A 1 0.18 -9.37 5.91
C MET A 1 0.65 -7.95 5.73
N ILE A 2 -0.28 -7.01 5.64
CA ILE A 2 -0.03 -5.58 5.48
C ILE A 2 -0.66 -4.84 6.65
N GLN A 3 -0.20 -3.62 6.91
CA GLN A 3 -0.80 -2.71 7.87
C GLN A 3 -0.76 -1.32 7.25
N ASP A 4 -1.85 -0.56 7.39
CA ASP A 4 -1.90 0.82 6.93
C ASP A 4 -0.87 1.67 7.66
N VAL A 5 -0.39 2.72 7.00
CA VAL A 5 0.55 3.69 7.59
C VAL A 5 0.00 5.10 7.51
N ASP A 6 0.30 5.91 8.53
CA ASP A 6 -0.05 7.32 8.55
C ASP A 6 0.99 8.19 7.82
N ALA A 7 0.80 9.51 7.87
CA ALA A 7 1.73 10.48 7.29
C ALA A 7 3.11 10.53 7.98
N ALA A 8 3.28 9.87 9.14
CA ALA A 8 4.56 9.68 9.80
C ALA A 8 5.19 8.30 9.48
N LEU A 9 4.59 7.57 8.51
CA LEU A 9 4.98 6.21 8.13
C LEU A 9 4.93 5.24 9.31
N GLN A 10 4.04 5.49 10.28
CA GLN A 10 3.81 4.60 11.42
C GLN A 10 2.58 3.73 11.15
N GLY A 11 2.67 2.46 11.54
CA GLY A 11 1.58 1.50 11.42
C GLY A 11 0.35 1.93 12.21
N VAL A 12 -0.81 1.92 11.56
CA VAL A 12 -2.11 2.26 12.14
C VAL A 12 -3.14 1.19 11.79
N GLY A 13 -4.18 1.05 12.64
CA GLY A 13 -5.25 0.09 12.41
C GLY A 13 -4.86 -1.38 12.61
N GLU A 14 -5.74 -2.27 12.16
CA GLU A 14 -5.53 -3.72 12.21
C GLU A 14 -4.76 -4.21 10.99
N ALA A 15 -4.03 -5.32 11.16
CA ALA A 15 -3.28 -5.91 10.08
C ALA A 15 -4.20 -6.75 9.18
N GLU A 16 -4.01 -6.65 7.87
CA GLU A 16 -4.84 -7.29 6.85
C GLU A 16 -4.05 -8.25 5.96
N VAL A 17 -4.76 -9.16 5.29
CA VAL A 17 -4.18 -10.10 4.34
C VAL A 17 -4.40 -9.56 2.93
N SER A 18 -3.32 -9.43 2.16
CA SER A 18 -3.37 -8.98 0.78
C SER A 18 -2.53 -9.91 -0.12
N VAL A 19 -2.89 -9.96 -1.40
CA VAL A 19 -2.25 -10.82 -2.40
C VAL A 19 -1.23 -10.01 -3.20
N THR A 20 -0.13 -10.66 -3.58
CA THR A 20 0.88 -10.09 -4.47
C THR A 20 1.63 -11.18 -5.24
N TRP A 21 2.18 -10.84 -6.41
CA TRP A 21 3.11 -11.68 -7.17
C TRP A 21 4.57 -11.30 -6.91
N GLN A 22 4.83 -10.18 -6.23
CA GLN A 22 6.17 -9.70 -5.93
C GLN A 22 6.66 -10.24 -4.59
N ALA A 23 7.93 -10.60 -4.50
CA ALA A 23 8.55 -10.95 -3.23
C ALA A 23 8.68 -9.70 -2.35
N MET A 24 8.01 -9.72 -1.20
CA MET A 24 8.02 -8.64 -0.22
C MET A 24 8.75 -9.07 1.05
N LYS A 25 9.32 -8.10 1.76
CA LYS A 25 9.94 -8.29 3.07
C LYS A 25 9.18 -7.50 4.13
N GLU A 26 9.33 -7.94 5.37
CA GLU A 26 8.84 -7.17 6.51
C GLU A 26 9.51 -5.79 6.52
N GLY A 27 8.69 -4.74 6.71
CA GLY A 27 9.12 -3.35 6.68
C GLY A 27 9.15 -2.69 5.29
N ASP A 28 8.88 -3.43 4.20
CA ASP A 28 8.69 -2.82 2.88
C ASP A 28 7.44 -1.92 2.88
N LEU A 29 7.57 -0.69 2.38
CA LEU A 29 6.43 0.17 2.07
C LEU A 29 5.82 -0.27 0.74
N VAL A 30 4.51 -0.47 0.73
CA VAL A 30 3.79 -1.02 -0.42
C VAL A 30 2.60 -0.15 -0.80
N VAL A 31 2.27 -0.17 -2.08
CA VAL A 31 1.05 0.45 -2.62
C VAL A 31 0.00 -0.65 -2.78
N VAL A 32 -1.16 -0.43 -2.19
CA VAL A 32 -2.27 -1.38 -2.18
C VAL A 32 -3.42 -0.79 -2.97
N GLU A 33 -3.92 -1.56 -3.92
CA GLU A 33 -5.19 -1.29 -4.58
C GLU A 33 -6.29 -2.04 -3.83
N VAL A 34 -7.29 -1.31 -3.37
CA VAL A 34 -8.49 -1.86 -2.71
C VAL A 34 -9.67 -1.72 -3.65
N SER A 35 -10.66 -2.62 -3.55
CA SER A 35 -11.93 -2.63 -4.32
C SER A 35 -11.94 -3.46 -5.61
N ARG A 36 -13.01 -3.33 -6.41
CA ARG A 36 -13.27 -4.12 -7.64
C ARG A 36 -12.14 -4.01 -8.67
N GLU A 37 -11.39 -2.92 -8.62
CA GLU A 37 -10.23 -2.67 -9.48
C GLU A 37 -9.04 -3.56 -9.13
N ALA A 38 -8.93 -4.01 -7.87
CA ALA A 38 -7.94 -4.99 -7.44
C ALA A 38 -8.07 -6.29 -8.26
N CYS A 39 -9.29 -6.76 -8.52
CA CYS A 39 -9.55 -7.96 -9.32
C CYS A 39 -8.97 -7.91 -10.75
N ASN A 40 -8.66 -6.70 -11.27
CA ASN A 40 -8.09 -6.49 -12.60
C ASN A 40 -6.56 -6.46 -12.61
N ALA A 41 -5.90 -6.46 -11.45
CA ALA A 41 -4.43 -6.47 -11.36
C ALA A 41 -3.79 -7.78 -11.85
N PHE A 42 -4.60 -8.81 -12.14
CA PHE A 42 -4.19 -10.13 -12.60
C PHE A 42 -4.82 -10.45 -13.96
N ASP A 43 -4.09 -11.19 -14.81
CA ASP A 43 -4.59 -11.68 -16.11
C ASP A 43 -5.83 -12.58 -15.97
N THR A 44 -6.00 -13.19 -14.81
CA THR A 44 -7.20 -13.93 -14.40
C THR A 44 -7.82 -13.22 -13.21
N THR A 45 -9.12 -12.94 -13.27
CA THR A 45 -9.86 -12.37 -12.13
C THR A 45 -9.72 -13.27 -10.91
N ILE A 46 -9.10 -12.77 -9.85
CA ILE A 46 -9.01 -13.46 -8.56
C ILE A 46 -10.00 -12.84 -7.58
N PRO A 47 -10.60 -13.64 -6.67
CA PRO A 47 -11.46 -13.13 -5.61
C PRO A 47 -10.61 -12.50 -4.51
N ALA A 48 -10.06 -11.32 -4.77
CA ALA A 48 -9.29 -10.52 -3.82
C ALA A 48 -9.95 -9.15 -3.64
N ASP A 49 -10.05 -8.70 -2.40
CA ASP A 49 -10.56 -7.39 -1.98
C ASP A 49 -9.45 -6.33 -1.87
N ALA A 50 -8.20 -6.77 -1.66
CA ALA A 50 -7.01 -5.92 -1.62
C ALA A 50 -5.78 -6.62 -2.25
N ILE A 51 -5.06 -5.90 -3.12
CA ILE A 51 -3.86 -6.40 -3.80
C ILE A 51 -2.72 -5.41 -3.69
N ILE A 52 -1.52 -5.90 -3.39
CA ILE A 52 -0.29 -5.09 -3.47
C ILE A 52 0.11 -4.99 -4.94
N ILE A 53 0.06 -3.76 -5.48
CA ILE A 53 0.39 -3.47 -6.88
C ILE A 53 1.86 -3.08 -7.08
N GLY A 54 2.57 -2.76 -6.00
CA GLY A 54 4.01 -2.50 -6.06
C GLY A 54 4.62 -2.09 -4.73
N ARG A 55 5.95 -2.08 -4.69
CA ARG A 55 6.75 -1.53 -3.58
C ARG A 55 7.06 -0.05 -3.85
N ALA A 56 6.96 0.77 -2.81
CA ALA A 56 7.42 2.15 -2.84
C ALA A 56 8.86 2.22 -2.33
N ASP A 57 9.80 2.64 -3.18
CA ASP A 57 11.19 2.85 -2.76
C ASP A 57 11.35 4.22 -2.06
N GLN A 58 10.48 5.20 -2.34
CA GLN A 58 10.47 6.52 -1.72
C GLN A 58 9.04 7.07 -1.61
N VAL A 59 8.71 7.68 -0.47
CA VAL A 59 7.46 8.41 -0.24
C VAL A 59 7.80 9.87 0.08
N CYS A 60 7.30 10.80 -0.74
CA CYS A 60 7.49 12.24 -0.53
C CYS A 60 6.23 12.82 0.11
N ILE A 61 6.35 13.32 1.35
CA ILE A 61 5.27 13.93 2.10
C ILE A 61 5.56 15.43 2.24
N GLU A 62 4.73 16.26 1.60
CA GLU A 62 4.84 17.72 1.73
C GLU A 62 4.09 18.19 2.98
N ASN A 63 4.81 18.80 3.92
CA ASN A 63 4.18 19.45 5.08
C ASN A 63 3.62 20.82 4.68
N PRO A 64 2.30 21.08 4.81
CA PRO A 64 1.70 22.35 4.40
C PRO A 64 2.17 23.56 5.22
N THR A 65 2.87 23.34 6.34
CA THR A 65 3.29 24.39 7.28
C THR A 65 4.52 25.19 6.83
N HIS A 66 5.18 24.81 5.73
CA HIS A 66 6.32 25.54 5.15
C HIS A 66 5.94 26.29 3.86
N ARG A 67 4.83 27.04 3.86
CA ARG A 67 4.69 28.16 2.91
C ARG A 67 5.48 29.35 3.45
N ASN A 68 6.66 29.53 2.87
CA ASN A 68 7.63 30.58 3.14
C ASN A 68 6.97 31.95 3.33
N GLY A 69 7.29 32.59 4.48
CA GLY A 69 7.22 34.04 4.64
C GLY A 69 8.39 34.75 3.97
#